data_AF-A0A932RBN9-F1
#
_entry.id   AF-A0A932RBN9-F1
#
_cell.length_a   1.000
_cell.length_b   1.000
_cell.length_c   1.000
_cell.angle_alpha   90.00
_cell.angle_beta   90.00
_cell.angle_gamma   90.00
#
_symmetry.space_group_name_H-M   'P 1'
#
loop_
_entity.id
_entity.type
_entity.pdbx_description
1 polymer ?
#
loop_
_entity_poly.entity_id
_entity_poly.type
_entity_poly.pdbx_seq_one_letter_code
_entity_poly.pdbx_strand_id
1 'polypeptide(L)'
;MFSGLQPQAPAEQWLACLFPTNGGAPIAAGLFKPDARGNATVVNPPLPGGVEAKTFAVTLEPESGSHEAPRGTPGIVGVGE
;
A
#
# COMPACT_ATOMS: atom_id res chain seq x y z
N MET A 1 8.26 1.85 7.01
CA MET A 1 8.54 3.25 6.63
C MET A 1 8.82 3.26 5.14
N PHE A 2 8.22 4.21 4.41
CA PHE A 2 8.46 4.39 2.98
C PHE A 2 9.18 5.73 2.74
N SER A 3 10.12 5.74 1.79
CA SER A 3 10.90 6.92 1.41
C SER A 3 11.08 6.95 -0.11
N GLY A 4 11.25 8.14 -0.67
CA GLY A 4 11.45 8.33 -2.11
C GLY A 4 10.16 8.17 -2.93
N LEU A 5 9.00 8.30 -2.30
CA LEU A 5 7.72 8.30 -3.01
C LEU A 5 7.61 9.54 -3.90
N GLN A 6 7.13 9.34 -5.13
CA GLN A 6 6.95 10.43 -6.07
C GLN A 6 5.80 11.35 -5.61
N PRO A 7 5.85 12.65 -5.93
CA PRO A 7 4.74 13.56 -5.69
C PRO A 7 3.46 13.07 -6.39
N GLN A 8 2.35 13.08 -5.66
CA GLN A 8 1.03 12.74 -6.17
C GLN A 8 0.19 13.97 -6.53
N ALA A 9 -0.76 13.84 -7.46
CA ALA A 9 -1.76 14.86 -7.70
C ALA A 9 -2.70 15.03 -6.48
N PRO A 10 -3.42 16.16 -6.37
CA PRO A 10 -4.25 16.43 -5.20
C PRO A 10 -5.29 15.35 -4.90
N ALA A 11 -5.86 14.74 -5.95
CA ALA A 11 -6.90 13.72 -5.91
C ALA A 11 -6.36 12.27 -5.85
N GLU A 12 -5.09 12.11 -5.51
CA GLU A 12 -4.41 10.83 -5.41
C GLU A 12 -3.86 10.59 -4.00
N GLN A 13 -3.69 9.31 -3.66
CA GLN A 13 -3.14 8.83 -2.39
C GLN A 13 -2.44 7.50 -2.58
N TRP A 14 -1.59 7.11 -1.64
CA TRP A 14 -0.91 5.82 -1.68
C TRP A 14 -1.70 4.79 -0.88
N LEU A 15 -1.76 3.56 -1.40
CA LEU A 15 -2.31 2.38 -0.72
C LEU A 15 -1.17 1.39 -0.49
N ALA A 16 -0.96 0.97 0.75
CA ALA A 16 -0.15 -0.19 1.08
C ALA A 16 -1.01 -1.45 1.08
N CYS A 17 -0.52 -2.54 0.51
CA CYS A 17 -1.18 -3.85 0.48
C CYS A 17 -0.21 -4.99 0.80
N LEU A 18 -0.74 -6.03 1.42
CA LEU A 18 -0.11 -7.35 1.58
C LEU A 18 -0.73 -8.32 0.58
N PHE A 19 0.10 -9.15 -0.04
CA PHE A 19 -0.32 -10.22 -0.93
C PHE A 19 -0.01 -11.58 -0.28
N PRO A 20 -1.02 -12.42 0.00
CA PRO A 20 -0.82 -13.71 0.66
C PRO A 20 -0.01 -14.73 -0.18
N THR A 21 0.75 -15.61 0.47
CA THR A 21 1.44 -16.75 -0.20
C THR A 21 0.47 -17.79 -0.76
N ASN A 22 -0.72 -17.91 -0.17
CA ASN A 22 -1.77 -18.83 -0.61
C ASN A 22 -2.53 -18.36 -1.88
N GLY A 23 -2.17 -17.22 -2.47
CA GLY A 23 -2.82 -16.67 -3.66
C GLY A 23 -4.19 -16.04 -3.42
N GLY A 24 -4.57 -15.82 -2.16
CA GLY A 24 -5.78 -15.09 -1.80
C GLY A 24 -5.76 -13.62 -2.25
N ALA A 25 -6.89 -12.95 -2.05
CA ALA A 25 -7.03 -11.54 -2.41
C ALA A 25 -6.00 -10.66 -1.66
N PRO A 26 -5.53 -9.55 -2.28
CA PRO A 26 -4.71 -8.58 -1.59
C PRO A 26 -5.44 -8.02 -0.36
N ILE A 27 -4.69 -7.76 0.71
CA ILE A 27 -5.22 -7.17 1.94
C ILE A 27 -4.73 -5.74 2.02
N ALA A 28 -5.66 -4.78 2.06
CA ALA A 28 -5.36 -3.38 2.30
C ALA A 28 -4.73 -3.17 3.68
N ALA A 29 -3.52 -2.63 3.69
CA ALA A 29 -2.72 -2.32 4.88
C ALA A 29 -2.66 -0.81 5.17
N GLY A 30 -3.43 0.00 4.44
CA GLY A 30 -3.68 1.40 4.81
C GLY A 30 -3.46 2.39 3.67
N LEU A 31 -4.20 3.49 3.77
CA LEU A 31 -4.10 4.64 2.88
C LEU A 31 -3.27 5.73 3.55
N PHE A 32 -2.43 6.42 2.78
CA PHE A 32 -1.60 7.49 3.31
C PHE A 32 -1.19 8.51 2.24
N LYS A 33 -0.85 9.71 2.70
CA LYS A 33 -0.18 10.73 1.89
C LYS A 33 1.22 10.98 2.49
N PRO A 34 2.30 10.87 1.71
CA PRO A 34 3.62 11.20 2.20
C PRO A 34 3.73 12.69 2.52
N ASP A 35 4.70 13.02 3.38
CA ASP A 35 5.09 14.39 3.63
C ASP A 35 5.73 15.05 2.37
N ALA A 36 6.03 16.34 2.46
CA ALA A 36 6.61 17.10 1.35
C ALA A 36 7.99 16.59 0.90
N ARG A 37 8.64 15.71 1.67
CA ARG A 37 9.92 15.07 1.35
C ARG A 37 9.74 13.66 0.78
N GLY A 38 8.50 13.22 0.53
CA GLY A 38 8.20 11.90 0.01
C GLY A 38 8.32 10.78 1.04
N ASN A 39 8.23 11.08 2.34
CA ASN A 39 8.29 10.07 3.40
C ASN A 39 6.90 9.79 3.98
N ALA A 40 6.67 8.54 4.32
CA ALA A 40 5.46 8.12 5.02
C ALA A 40 5.75 7.03 6.04
N THR A 41 5.10 7.15 7.20
CA THR A 41 5.02 6.08 8.20
C THR A 41 3.59 5.57 8.23
N VAL A 42 3.40 4.37 7.71
CA VAL A 42 2.16 3.61 7.91
C VAL A 42 2.38 2.76 9.13
N VAL A 43 1.60 3.03 10.19
CA VAL A 43 1.56 2.15 11.36
C VAL A 43 0.57 1.05 11.04
N ASN A 44 1.04 -0.19 11.18
CA ASN A 44 0.34 -1.39 10.76
C ASN A 44 -1.11 -1.37 11.27
N PRO A 45 -2.13 -1.27 10.38
CA PRO A 45 -3.51 -1.43 10.81
C PRO A 45 -3.70 -2.84 11.36
N PRO A 46 -4.80 -3.13 12.07
CA PRO A 46 -5.12 -4.50 12.46
C PRO A 46 -5.25 -5.37 11.21
N LEU A 47 -4.18 -6.11 10.88
CA LEU A 47 -4.15 -7.11 9.82
C LEU A 47 -4.67 -8.43 10.39
N PRO A 48 -5.35 -9.25 9.57
CA PRO A 48 -5.74 -10.58 9.99
C PRO A 48 -4.50 -11.41 10.36
N GLY A 49 -4.53 -11.98 11.56
CA GLY A 49 -3.48 -12.88 12.02
C GLY A 49 -3.44 -14.17 11.18
N GLY A 50 -2.25 -14.78 11.10
CA GLY A 50 -2.06 -16.05 10.37
C GLY A 50 -1.98 -15.92 8.85
N VAL A 51 -1.86 -14.71 8.31
CA VAL A 51 -1.59 -14.48 6.89
C VAL A 51 -0.10 -14.33 6.67
N GLU A 52 0.48 -15.29 5.94
CA GLU A 52 1.86 -15.21 5.46
C GLU A 52 1.93 -14.37 4.19
N ALA A 53 2.80 -13.36 4.19
CA ALA A 53 2.96 -12.42 3.08
C ALA A 53 3.93 -12.96 2.04
N LYS A 54 3.50 -13.03 0.78
CA LYS A 54 4.38 -13.25 -0.37
C LYS A 54 5.12 -11.96 -0.75
N THR A 55 4.39 -10.86 -0.79
CA THR A 55 4.89 -9.56 -1.21
C THR A 55 4.05 -8.45 -0.60
N PHE A 56 4.66 -7.29 -0.48
CA PHE A 56 4.03 -6.04 -0.11
C PHE A 56 4.09 -5.10 -1.32
N ALA A 57 3.00 -4.42 -1.61
CA ALA A 57 2.98 -3.41 -2.65
C ALA A 57 2.49 -2.07 -2.10
N VAL A 58 3.00 -1.01 -2.70
CA VAL A 58 2.48 0.34 -2.53
C VAL A 58 2.07 0.84 -3.91
N THR A 59 0.81 1.23 -4.04
CA THR A 59 0.24 1.72 -5.30
C THR A 59 -0.30 3.13 -5.15
N LEU A 60 -0.15 3.93 -6.20
CA LEU A 60 -0.75 5.25 -6.30
C LEU A 60 -2.18 5.10 -6.79
N GLU A 61 -3.13 5.44 -5.93
CA GLU A 61 -4.56 5.25 -6.14
C GLU A 61 -5.29 6.60 -6.24
N PRO A 62 -6.40 6.66 -6.98
CA PRO A 62 -7.36 7.74 -6.82
C PRO A 62 -7.88 7.77 -5.38
N GLU A 63 -8.14 8.96 -4.83
CA GLU A 63 -8.74 9.09 -3.49
C GLU A 63 -10.17 8.54 -3.40
N SER A 64 -10.88 8.47 -4.53
CA SER A 64 -12.27 8.02 -4.60
C SER A 64 -12.40 6.57 -5.11
N GLY A 65 -13.51 5.95 -4.74
CA GLY A 65 -13.83 4.55 -5.03
C GLY A 65 -13.28 3.57 -4.00
N SER A 66 -13.34 2.28 -4.31
CA SER A 66 -12.91 1.21 -3.40
C SER A 66 -11.38 1.14 -3.26
N HIS A 67 -10.91 0.79 -2.07
CA HIS A 67 -9.49 0.54 -1.76
C HIS A 67 -9.27 -0.83 -1.09
N GLU A 68 -10.19 -1.77 -1.30
CA GLU A 68 -10.07 -3.14 -0.78
C GLU A 68 -8.93 -3.92 -1.46
N ALA A 69 -8.61 -3.56 -2.71
CA ALA A 69 -7.48 -4.08 -3.47
C ALA A 69 -6.85 -2.97 -4.34
N PRO A 70 -5.57 -3.09 -4.73
CA PRO A 70 -4.92 -2.13 -5.61
C PRO A 70 -5.62 -2.03 -6.97
N ARG A 71 -5.82 -0.80 -7.47
CA ARG A 71 -6.39 -0.52 -8.81
C ARG A 71 -5.54 0.44 -9.63
N GLY A 72 -4.59 1.09 -8.98
CA GLY A 72 -3.74 2.12 -9.55
C GLY A 72 -2.35 1.61 -9.91
N THR A 73 -1.42 2.56 -10.03
CA THR A 73 -0.09 2.29 -10.57
C THR A 73 0.86 1.82 -9.46
N PRO A 74 1.61 0.71 -9.64
CA PRO A 74 2.58 0.29 -8.64
C PRO A 74 3.72 1.31 -8.52
N GLY A 75 4.01 1.74 -7.28
CA GLY A 75 5.16 2.60 -6.97
C GLY A 75 6.31 1.87 -6.30
N ILE A 76 6.03 0.97 -5.35
CA ILE A 76 7.06 0.17 -4.66
C ILE A 76 6.53 -1.26 -4.49
N VAL A 77 7.37 -2.25 -4.72
CA VAL A 77 7.08 -3.67 -4.42
C VAL A 77 8.23 -4.24 -3.61
N GLY A 78 7.94 -4.80 -2.44
CA GLY A 78 8.90 -5.47 -1.57
C GLY A 78 8.51 -6.93 -1.36
N VAL A 79 9.49 -7.83 -1.37
CA VAL A 79 9.25 -9.27 -1.09
C VAL A 79 8.98 -9.47 0.40
N GLY A 80 7.99 -10.31 0.74
CA GLY A 80 7.80 -10.80 2.10
C GLY A 80 8.84 -11.87 2.42
N GLU A 81 9.36 -11.86 3.64
CA GLU A 81 10.33 -12.87 4.11
C GLU A 81 9.65 -14.17 4.55
#